data_AF-A0A8T2J7T2-F1
#
_entry.id   AF-A0A8T2J7T2-F1
#
_cell.length_a   1.000
_cell.length_b   1.000
_cell.length_c   1.000
_cell.angle_alpha   90.00
_cell.angle_beta   90.00
_cell.angle_gamma   90.00
#
_symmetry.space_group_name_H-M   'P 1'
#
loop_
_entity.id
_entity.type
_entity.pdbx_description
1 polymer ?
#
loop_
_entity_poly.entity_id
_entity_poly.type
_entity_poly.pdbx_seq_one_letter_code
_entity_poly.pdbx_strand_id
1 'polypeptide(L)'
;MKQQGMDGYQGVSLENWVCLAYYESSYFTYAKNFNPGDQSTDYGILQINSRWWCNDGKTPRSHNGCNIDCEALLTDNIYESLKCAKRIVKDPLGMSAWVGWRNNCKNKDLSEFIKGCSLMISNSSFYCYSLCKATSTIQQKNRNHPS
;
A
#
# COMPACT_ATOMS: atom_id res chain seq x y z
N MET A 1 -0.81 9.28 2.03
CA MET A 1 -2.09 8.75 1.50
C MET A 1 -3.23 9.77 1.49
N LYS A 2 -3.66 10.36 2.63
CA LYS A 2 -4.76 11.35 2.65
C LYS A 2 -4.52 12.56 1.73
N GLN A 3 -3.35 13.19 1.84
CA GLN A 3 -2.93 14.31 0.97
C GLN A 3 -2.92 13.94 -0.53
N GLN A 4 -2.78 12.66 -0.86
CA GLN A 4 -2.79 12.16 -2.24
C GLN A 4 -4.21 11.76 -2.69
N GLY A 5 -5.25 12.13 -1.93
CA GLY A 5 -6.65 11.87 -2.28
C GLY A 5 -7.01 10.39 -2.33
N MET A 6 -6.47 9.60 -1.39
CA MET A 6 -6.84 8.18 -1.25
C MET A 6 -8.12 7.98 -0.42
N ASP A 7 -8.41 8.91 0.49
CA ASP A 7 -9.55 8.84 1.39
C ASP A 7 -10.87 9.00 0.60
N GLY A 8 -11.70 7.95 0.58
CA GLY A 8 -12.97 7.89 -0.15
C GLY A 8 -12.81 7.60 -1.65
N TYR A 9 -11.60 7.39 -2.17
CA TYR A 9 -11.40 7.13 -3.60
C TYR A 9 -12.04 5.80 -3.99
N GLN A 10 -12.96 5.82 -4.96
CA GLN A 10 -13.78 4.66 -5.35
C GLN A 10 -14.53 4.03 -4.15
N GLY A 11 -14.92 4.84 -3.17
CA GLY A 11 -15.60 4.37 -1.95
C GLY A 11 -14.67 3.65 -0.96
N VAL A 12 -13.36 3.65 -1.18
CA VAL A 12 -12.37 3.03 -0.28
C VAL A 12 -11.90 4.07 0.74
N SER A 13 -12.16 3.81 2.02
CA SER A 13 -11.76 4.70 3.12
C SER A 13 -10.24 4.71 3.34
N LEU A 14 -9.72 5.74 4.02
CA LEU A 14 -8.28 5.83 4.32
C LEU A 14 -7.75 4.63 5.12
N GLU A 15 -8.52 4.13 6.08
CA GLU A 15 -8.16 2.99 6.94
C GLU A 15 -7.94 1.71 6.13
N ASN A 16 -8.72 1.52 5.06
CA ASN A 16 -8.55 0.38 4.16
C ASN A 16 -7.18 0.44 3.44
N TRP A 17 -6.75 1.62 2.99
CA TRP A 17 -5.46 1.81 2.36
C TRP A 17 -4.29 1.61 3.33
N VAL A 18 -4.43 2.07 4.57
CA VAL A 18 -3.41 1.89 5.60
C VAL A 18 -3.33 0.43 6.03
N CYS A 19 -4.48 -0.24 6.25
CA CYS A 19 -4.53 -1.66 6.55
C CYS A 19 -3.91 -2.52 5.44
N LEU A 20 -4.22 -2.21 4.18
CA LEU A 20 -3.60 -2.86 3.01
C LEU A 20 -2.07 -2.76 3.08
N ALA A 21 -1.53 -1.54 3.22
CA ALA A 21 -0.07 -1.35 3.27
C ALA A 21 0.60 -2.10 4.43
N TYR A 22 -0.07 -2.21 5.57
CA TYR A 22 0.42 -2.98 6.70
C TYR A 22 0.53 -4.47 6.38
N TYR A 23 -0.55 -5.07 5.90
CA TYR A 23 -0.61 -6.53 5.68
C TYR A 23 0.12 -6.99 4.43
N GLU A 24 0.38 -6.10 3.47
CA GLU A 24 1.16 -6.42 2.28
C GLU A 24 2.67 -6.25 2.53
N SER A 25 3.12 -5.19 3.21
CA SER A 25 4.55 -4.86 3.29
C SER A 25 5.06 -4.49 4.67
N SER A 26 4.22 -4.51 5.71
CA SER A 26 4.53 -3.88 7.01
C SER A 26 4.99 -2.42 6.85
N TYR A 27 4.39 -1.71 5.89
CA TYR A 27 4.74 -0.35 5.48
C TYR A 27 6.12 -0.17 4.83
N PHE A 28 6.83 -1.25 4.51
CA PHE A 28 8.17 -1.16 3.93
C PHE A 28 8.11 -0.85 2.43
N THR A 29 8.61 0.34 2.05
CA THR A 29 8.55 0.87 0.68
C THR A 29 9.44 0.12 -0.32
N TYR A 30 10.45 -0.60 0.15
CA TYR A 30 11.36 -1.40 -0.69
C TYR A 30 11.07 -2.90 -0.66
N ALA A 31 9.90 -3.31 -0.13
CA ALA A 31 9.52 -4.72 -0.07
C ALA A 31 9.46 -5.35 -1.47
N LYS A 32 10.02 -6.55 -1.61
CA LYS A 32 9.92 -7.40 -2.80
C LYS A 32 9.54 -8.81 -2.39
N ASN A 33 8.55 -9.38 -3.08
CA ASN A 33 8.19 -10.79 -2.91
C ASN A 33 8.17 -11.48 -4.27
N PHE A 34 9.02 -12.49 -4.46
CA PHE A 34 9.08 -13.24 -5.71
C PHE A 34 8.06 -14.39 -5.68
N ASN A 35 7.33 -14.57 -6.78
CA ASN A 35 6.30 -15.59 -6.94
C ASN A 35 6.77 -16.66 -7.94
N PRO A 36 7.31 -17.81 -7.48
CA PRO A 36 7.91 -18.80 -8.38
C PRO A 36 6.91 -19.43 -9.36
N GLY A 37 5.64 -19.55 -8.96
CA GLY A 37 4.60 -20.22 -9.75
C GLY A 37 4.31 -19.54 -11.09
N ASP A 38 4.51 -18.24 -11.19
CA ASP A 38 4.31 -17.49 -12.43
C ASP A 38 5.48 -16.55 -12.78
N GLN A 39 6.58 -16.63 -12.02
CA GLN A 39 7.80 -15.84 -12.22
C GLN A 39 7.55 -14.32 -12.14
N SER A 40 6.47 -13.89 -11.48
CA SER A 40 6.23 -12.48 -11.17
C SER A 40 6.89 -12.06 -9.86
N THR A 41 6.93 -10.77 -9.58
CA THR A 41 7.38 -10.20 -8.31
C THR A 41 6.37 -9.14 -7.86
N ASP A 42 6.09 -9.06 -6.57
CA ASP A 42 5.31 -8.00 -5.95
C ASP A 42 6.23 -6.89 -5.43
N TYR A 43 5.87 -5.63 -5.70
CA TYR A 43 6.75 -4.48 -5.46
C TYR A 43 6.16 -3.45 -4.50
N GLY A 44 7.01 -3.03 -3.56
CA GLY A 44 6.86 -1.86 -2.73
C GLY A 44 5.77 -1.96 -1.68
N ILE A 45 5.40 -0.79 -1.15
CA ILE A 45 4.51 -0.65 0.01
C ILE A 45 3.12 -1.30 -0.15
N LEU A 46 2.65 -1.45 -1.39
CA LEU A 46 1.35 -2.06 -1.72
C LEU A 46 1.48 -3.40 -2.46
N GLN A 47 2.68 -4.00 -2.52
CA GLN A 47 2.94 -5.29 -3.18
C GLN A 47 2.29 -5.39 -4.56
N ILE A 48 2.53 -4.40 -5.41
CA ILE A 48 1.96 -4.33 -6.76
C ILE A 48 2.69 -5.33 -7.66
N ASN A 49 1.94 -6.28 -8.22
CA ASN A 49 2.48 -7.41 -8.96
C ASN A 49 2.90 -7.06 -10.41
N SER A 50 4.10 -7.51 -10.82
CA SER A 50 4.66 -7.29 -12.16
C SER A 50 4.00 -8.07 -13.30
N ARG A 51 3.22 -9.14 -13.03
CA ARG A 51 2.45 -9.80 -14.10
C ARG A 51 1.40 -8.86 -14.67
N TRP A 52 0.79 -8.03 -13.83
CA TRP A 52 -0.39 -7.26 -14.20
C TRP A 52 -0.15 -5.77 -14.34
N TRP A 53 0.67 -5.17 -13.48
CA TRP A 53 0.57 -3.72 -13.23
C TRP A 53 1.80 -2.90 -13.61
N CYS A 54 3.00 -3.45 -13.47
CA CYS A 54 4.25 -2.76 -13.81
C CYS A 54 5.16 -3.68 -14.62
N ASN A 55 6.14 -3.09 -15.30
CA ASN A 55 7.16 -3.83 -16.04
C ASN A 55 8.47 -3.93 -15.24
N ASP A 56 9.00 -5.14 -15.06
CA ASP A 56 10.31 -5.36 -14.43
C ASP A 56 11.36 -5.93 -15.41
N GLY A 57 11.01 -6.05 -16.69
CA GLY A 57 11.88 -6.58 -17.74
C GLY A 57 12.16 -8.08 -17.69
N LYS A 58 11.65 -8.80 -16.69
CA LYS A 58 11.93 -10.24 -16.48
C LYS A 58 10.67 -11.09 -16.31
N THR A 59 9.54 -10.50 -15.95
CA THR A 59 8.27 -11.22 -15.79
C THR A 59 7.70 -11.59 -17.16
N PRO A 60 7.49 -12.89 -17.46
CA PRO A 60 6.94 -13.30 -18.74
C PRO A 60 5.52 -12.77 -18.93
N ARG A 61 5.23 -12.22 -20.11
CA ARG A 61 3.90 -11.74 -20.53
C ARG A 61 3.28 -10.74 -19.54
N SER A 62 4.07 -9.79 -19.03
CA SER A 62 3.54 -8.69 -18.22
C SER A 62 2.55 -7.84 -19.01
N HIS A 63 1.44 -7.45 -18.37
CA HIS A 63 0.43 -6.55 -18.94
C HIS A 63 0.76 -5.07 -18.75
N ASN A 64 1.63 -4.72 -17.79
CA ASN A 64 2.00 -3.34 -17.46
C ASN A 64 0.80 -2.36 -17.38
N GLY A 65 -0.26 -2.72 -16.66
CA GLY A 65 -1.52 -1.95 -16.63
C GLY A 65 -1.42 -0.53 -16.05
N CYS A 66 -0.34 -0.20 -15.32
CA CYS A 66 -0.04 1.15 -14.83
C CYS A 66 0.94 1.92 -15.73
N ASN A 67 1.51 1.28 -16.75
CA ASN A 67 2.48 1.85 -17.68
C ASN A 67 3.69 2.49 -16.98
N ILE A 68 4.33 1.73 -16.09
CA ILE A 68 5.50 2.14 -15.30
C ILE A 68 6.50 1.00 -15.15
N ASP A 69 7.76 1.34 -14.88
CA ASP A 69 8.74 0.37 -14.42
C ASP A 69 8.49 0.02 -12.94
N CYS A 70 8.62 -1.26 -12.58
CA CYS A 70 8.37 -1.71 -11.21
C CYS A 70 9.34 -1.09 -10.18
N GLU A 71 10.52 -0.64 -10.61
CA GLU A 71 11.46 0.06 -9.73
C GLU A 71 10.94 1.43 -9.28
N ALA A 72 10.03 2.07 -10.02
CA ALA A 72 9.38 3.32 -9.59
C ALA A 72 8.49 3.13 -8.34
N LEU A 73 8.16 1.88 -7.99
CA LEU A 73 7.38 1.53 -6.81
C LEU A 73 8.24 1.37 -5.54
N LEU A 74 9.57 1.38 -5.68
CA LEU A 74 10.54 1.14 -4.60
C LEU A 74 11.23 2.44 -4.21
N THR A 75 10.44 3.40 -3.72
CA THR A 75 10.97 4.69 -3.29
C THR A 75 10.27 5.12 -2.02
N ASP A 76 10.92 5.99 -1.23
CA ASP A 76 10.28 6.60 -0.05
C ASP A 76 9.08 7.48 -0.44
N ASN A 77 9.09 8.03 -1.66
CA ASN A 77 7.95 8.75 -2.21
C ASN A 77 6.95 7.78 -2.86
N ILE A 78 5.93 7.40 -2.09
CA ILE A 78 4.92 6.43 -2.51
C ILE A 78 3.93 6.94 -3.58
N TYR A 79 4.17 8.09 -4.21
CA TYR A 79 3.26 8.68 -5.19
C TYR A 79 2.90 7.73 -6.35
N GLU A 80 3.90 7.12 -6.99
CA GLU A 80 3.66 6.19 -8.10
C GLU A 80 2.92 4.92 -7.64
N SER A 81 3.21 4.43 -6.43
CA SER A 81 2.46 3.32 -5.82
C SER A 81 0.98 3.66 -5.64
N LEU A 82 0.68 4.86 -5.13
CA LEU A 82 -0.71 5.31 -4.93
C LEU A 82 -1.44 5.56 -6.25
N LYS A 83 -0.75 6.13 -7.24
CA LYS A 83 -1.29 6.35 -8.59
C LYS A 83 -1.62 5.01 -9.27
N CYS A 84 -0.74 4.02 -9.17
CA CYS A 84 -1.01 2.69 -9.70
C CYS A 84 -2.13 1.98 -8.92
N ALA A 85 -2.15 2.06 -7.58
CA ALA A 85 -3.25 1.52 -6.79
C ALA A 85 -4.62 2.11 -7.16
N LYS A 86 -4.68 3.42 -7.45
CA LYS A 86 -5.88 4.10 -7.98
C LYS A 86 -6.32 3.56 -9.34
N ARG A 87 -5.40 3.07 -10.16
CA ARG A 87 -5.71 2.36 -11.42
C ARG A 87 -6.25 0.97 -11.12
N ILE A 88 -5.64 0.23 -10.20
CA ILE A 88 -6.04 -1.15 -9.85
C ILE A 88 -7.47 -1.19 -9.30
N VAL A 89 -7.83 -0.33 -8.35
CA VAL A 89 -9.17 -0.37 -7.73
C VAL A 89 -10.32 0.06 -8.67
N LYS A 90 -10.01 0.56 -9.88
CA LYS A 90 -11.02 0.79 -10.91
C LYS A 90 -11.44 -0.50 -11.62
N ASP A 91 -10.64 -1.56 -11.54
CA ASP A 91 -11.03 -2.86 -12.09
C ASP A 91 -12.10 -3.52 -11.23
N PRO A 92 -12.89 -4.48 -11.77
CA PRO A 92 -14.07 -5.03 -11.09
C PRO A 92 -13.83 -5.63 -9.69
N LEU A 93 -12.60 -6.07 -9.40
CA LEU A 93 -12.25 -6.60 -8.07
C LEU A 93 -12.12 -5.51 -7.00
N GLY A 94 -11.87 -4.26 -7.38
CA GLY A 94 -11.56 -3.18 -6.45
C GLY A 94 -10.41 -3.55 -5.51
N MET A 95 -10.59 -3.32 -4.21
CA MET A 95 -9.62 -3.73 -3.17
C MET A 95 -9.43 -5.24 -3.06
N SER A 96 -10.36 -6.06 -3.59
CA SER A 96 -10.24 -7.53 -3.55
C SER A 96 -9.14 -8.07 -4.49
N ALA A 97 -8.47 -7.21 -5.25
CA ALA A 97 -7.26 -7.54 -5.98
C ALA A 97 -6.10 -7.92 -5.04
N TRP A 98 -6.09 -7.42 -3.81
CA TRP A 98 -5.05 -7.71 -2.81
C TRP A 98 -5.47 -8.80 -1.83
N VAL A 99 -4.72 -9.90 -1.80
CA VAL A 99 -4.97 -11.03 -0.89
C VAL A 99 -4.80 -10.60 0.56
N GLY A 100 -3.77 -9.80 0.88
CA GLY A 100 -3.52 -9.30 2.23
C GLY A 100 -4.71 -8.51 2.76
N TRP A 101 -5.30 -7.63 1.94
CA TRP A 101 -6.50 -6.89 2.32
C TRP A 101 -7.74 -7.79 2.47
N ARG A 102 -7.98 -8.74 1.56
CA ARG A 102 -9.14 -9.64 1.66
C ARG A 102 -9.15 -10.42 2.97
N ASN A 103 -8.00 -10.94 3.37
CA ASN A 103 -7.90 -11.82 4.53
C ASN A 103 -7.87 -11.04 5.84
N ASN A 104 -7.29 -9.84 5.82
CA ASN A 104 -6.96 -9.14 7.05
C ASN A 104 -7.74 -7.85 7.29
N CYS A 105 -8.32 -7.22 6.26
CA CYS A 105 -8.95 -5.91 6.37
C CYS A 105 -10.44 -5.90 6.02
N LYS A 106 -10.85 -6.69 5.01
CA LYS A 106 -12.23 -6.70 4.52
C LYS A 106 -13.22 -7.02 5.63
N ASN A 107 -14.26 -6.20 5.75
CA ASN A 107 -15.36 -6.33 6.73
C ASN A 107 -14.91 -6.31 8.21
N LYS A 108 -13.78 -5.67 8.52
CA LYS A 108 -13.33 -5.47 9.90
C LYS A 108 -13.44 -4.01 10.31
N ASP A 109 -13.45 -3.76 11.62
CA ASP A 109 -13.21 -2.42 12.15
C ASP A 109 -11.73 -2.08 11.96
N LEU A 110 -11.47 -1.06 11.15
CA LEU A 110 -10.13 -0.59 10.82
C LEU A 110 -9.79 0.75 11.48
N SER A 111 -10.62 1.24 12.40
CA SER A 111 -10.44 2.52 13.07
C SER A 111 -9.07 2.64 13.77
N GLU A 112 -8.52 1.50 14.22
CA GLU A 112 -7.19 1.44 14.82
C GLU A 112 -6.05 1.91 13.89
N PHE A 113 -6.20 1.72 12.57
CA PHE A 113 -5.15 2.06 11.60
C PHE A 113 -4.91 3.57 11.45
N ILE A 114 -5.89 4.39 11.84
CA ILE A 114 -5.76 5.85 11.83
C ILE A 114 -5.85 6.47 13.22
N LYS A 115 -5.97 5.64 14.26
CA LYS A 115 -6.12 6.11 15.64
C LYS A 115 -4.91 6.96 16.04
N GLY A 116 -5.17 8.19 16.46
CA GLY A 116 -4.14 9.13 16.89
C GLY A 116 -3.37 9.82 15.75
N CYS A 117 -3.72 9.58 14.49
CA CYS A 117 -3.19 10.37 13.38
C CYS A 117 -3.99 11.68 13.23
N SER A 118 -3.28 12.81 13.12
CA SER A 118 -3.91 14.11 12.89
C SER A 118 -4.27 14.26 11.41
N LEU A 119 -5.50 13.87 11.05
CA LEU A 119 -5.98 13.86 9.66
C LEU A 119 -6.48 15.24 9.18
N MET A 120 -6.36 16.30 9.96
CA MET A 120 -6.72 17.66 9.56
C MET A 120 -5.84 18.10 8.39
N ILE A 121 -6.44 18.42 7.24
CA ILE A 121 -5.76 19.21 6.21
C ILE A 121 -6.01 20.67 6.61
N SER A 122 -5.14 21.26 7.42
CA SER A 122 -5.24 22.70 7.67
C SER A 122 -4.66 23.45 6.47
N ASN A 123 -5.44 24.38 5.92
CA ASN A 123 -5.02 25.31 4.86
C ASN A 123 -4.00 26.36 5.35
N SER A 124 -3.21 26.06 6.38
CA SER A 124 -2.16 26.95 6.90
C SER A 124 -0.85 26.18 6.97
N SER A 125 0.11 26.62 6.16
CA SER A 125 1.43 26.04 5.90
C SER A 125 2.39 25.92 7.11
N PHE A 126 1.90 25.87 8.36
CA PHE A 126 2.74 26.00 9.55
C PHE A 126 2.69 24.82 10.55
N TYR A 127 1.91 23.76 10.31
CA TYR A 127 1.84 22.60 11.22
C TYR A 127 2.10 21.24 10.55
N CYS A 128 2.88 21.19 9.46
CA CYS A 128 3.18 19.93 8.76
C CYS A 128 4.43 19.21 9.27
N TYR A 129 4.80 19.38 10.54
CA TYR A 129 5.85 18.59 11.18
C TYR A 129 5.24 17.73 12.29
N SER A 130 5.24 16.42 12.04
CA SER A 130 5.16 15.31 13.02
C SER A 130 3.93 15.35 13.94
N LEU A 131 3.07 14.35 13.98
CA LEU A 131 3.35 13.06 14.60
C LEU A 131 2.14 12.13 14.31
N CYS A 132 2.29 11.07 13.49
CA CYS A 132 1.69 9.81 13.91
C CYS A 132 2.70 9.25 14.93
N LYS A 133 2.45 9.41 16.23
CA LYS A 133 3.06 8.53 17.24
C LYS A 133 2.38 7.16 17.12
N ALA A 134 2.63 6.46 16.03
CA ALA A 134 2.27 5.05 15.87
C ALA A 134 3.51 4.18 16.09
N THR A 135 4.38 4.55 17.03
CA THR A 135 5.62 3.82 17.35
C THR A 135 5.80 3.73 18.85
N SER A 136 5.00 2.87 19.48
CA SER A 136 5.44 2.20 20.71
C SER A 136 4.77 0.85 20.91
N THR A 137 3.55 0.61 20.44
CA THR A 137 2.89 -0.69 20.67
C THR A 137 3.02 -1.67 19.49
N ILE A 138 3.04 -1.20 18.24
CA ILE A 138 3.10 -2.09 17.06
C ILE A 138 4.54 -2.51 16.74
N GLN A 139 5.52 -1.60 16.85
CA GLN A 139 6.94 -1.96 16.64
C GLN A 139 7.54 -2.82 17.77
N GLN A 140 6.95 -2.84 18.98
CA GLN A 140 7.49 -3.67 20.07
C GLN A 140 7.06 -5.15 19.98
N LYS A 141 5.96 -5.48 19.29
CA LYS A 141 5.50 -6.87 19.18
C LYS A 141 6.35 -7.72 18.23
N ASN A 142 7.09 -7.09 17.31
CA ASN A 142 7.86 -7.77 16.25
C ASN A 142 9.37 -7.94 16.56
N ARG A 143 9.85 -7.64 17.77
CA ARG A 143 11.21 -8.06 18.20
C ARG A 143 11.28 -9.48 18.76
N ASN A 144 10.14 -10.12 19.06
CA ASN A 144 10.10 -11.37 19.83
C ASN A 144 9.67 -12.61 19.03
N HIS A 145 9.57 -12.54 17.71
CA HIS A 145 9.41 -13.74 16.87
C HIS A 145 10.29 -13.67 15.63
N PRO A 146 11.57 -14.05 15.74
CA PRO A 146 12.31 -14.52 14.58
C PRO A 146 11.75 -15.90 14.19
N SER A 147 11.45 -16.05 12.91
CA SER A 147 11.28 -17.33 12.23
C SER A 147 12.52 -18.21 12.36
#